data_AF-A0A5K1EGX0-F1
#
_entry.id   AF-A0A5K1EGX0-F1
#
_cell.length_a   1.000
_cell.length_b   1.000
_cell.length_c   1.000
_cell.angle_alpha   90.00
_cell.angle_beta   90.00
_cell.angle_gamma   90.00
#
_symmetry.space_group_name_H-M   'P 1'
#
loop_
_entity.id
_entity.type
_entity.pdbx_description
1 polymer ?
#
loop_
_entity_poly.entity_id
_entity_poly.type
_entity_poly.pdbx_seq_one_letter_code
_entity_poly.pdbx_strand_id
1 'polypeptide(L)'
;FFGALRARVYDDEVRKWVSSIGVENIGKKLVNSKEGPPTFEKPAMTLEKLLEYGNMLVQEQENVKRVQLADKYLAEAALGDANEDAIQTGVFY
;
A
#
# COMPACT_ATOMS: atom_id res chain seq x y z
N PHE A 1 0.56 -11.89 7.72
CA PHE A 1 1.12 -10.82 8.58
C PHE A 1 2.64 -10.87 8.66
N PHE A 2 3.27 -11.83 9.34
CA PHE A 2 4.73 -11.83 9.55
C PHE A 2 5.59 -11.87 8.28
N GLY A 3 5.12 -12.53 7.20
CA GLY A 3 5.78 -12.46 5.89
C GLY A 3 5.79 -11.03 5.32
N ALA A 4 4.68 -10.30 5.44
CA ALA A 4 4.59 -8.89 5.03
C ALA A 4 5.42 -7.98 5.93
N LEU A 5 5.50 -8.27 7.23
CA LEU A 5 6.38 -7.57 8.17
C LEU A 5 7.85 -7.68 7.72
N ARG A 6 8.29 -8.90 7.40
CA ARG A 6 9.64 -9.11 6.87
C ARG A 6 9.85 -8.36 5.56
N ALA A 7 8.91 -8.46 4.61
CA ALA A 7 9.01 -7.77 3.32
C ALA A 7 9.14 -6.25 3.49
N ARG A 8 8.33 -5.62 4.36
CA ARG A 8 8.39 -4.18 4.65
C ARG A 8 9.76 -3.72 5.13
N VAL A 9 10.46 -4.53 5.93
CA VAL A 9 11.81 -4.22 6.39
C VAL A 9 12.81 -4.19 5.22
N TYR A 10 12.67 -5.08 4.22
CA TYR A 10 13.49 -5.05 3.01
C TYR A 10 13.10 -3.91 2.08
N ASP A 11 11.80 -3.65 1.91
CA ASP A 11 11.28 -2.55 1.10
C ASP A 11 11.87 -1.21 1.53
N ASP A 12 12.05 -0.99 2.83
CA ASP A 12 12.61 0.26 3.34
C ASP A 12 14.10 0.43 3.01
N GLU A 13 14.89 -0.66 2.96
CA GLU A 13 16.27 -0.59 2.50
C GLU A 13 16.34 -0.34 0.98
N VAL A 14 15.44 -0.96 0.21
CA VAL A 14 15.33 -0.69 -1.24
C VAL A 14 14.92 0.77 -1.47
N ARG A 15 13.97 1.30 -0.67
CA ARG A 15 13.54 2.70 -0.74
C ARG A 15 14.69 3.66 -0.43
N LYS A 16 15.48 3.40 0.61
CA LYS A 16 16.67 4.21 0.93
C LYS A 16 17.67 4.20 -0.21
N TRP A 17 17.91 3.04 -0.81
CA TRP A 17 18.79 2.93 -1.98
C TRP A 17 18.27 3.75 -3.16
N VAL A 18 16.98 3.62 -3.50
CA VAL A 18 16.34 4.42 -4.55
C VAL A 18 16.51 5.93 -4.29
N SER A 19 16.24 6.38 -3.07
CA SER A 19 16.42 7.77 -2.67
C SER A 19 17.87 8.24 -2.75
N SER A 20 18.84 7.35 -2.48
CA SER A 20 20.27 7.68 -2.54
C SER A 20 20.80 7.85 -3.96
N ILE A 21 20.28 7.11 -4.94
CA ILE A 21 20.77 7.17 -6.33
C ILE A 21 19.97 8.13 -7.22
N GLY A 22 18.76 8.49 -6.81
CA GLY A 22 17.80 9.26 -7.61
C GLY A 22 16.96 8.36 -8.51
N VAL A 23 15.66 8.66 -8.61
CA VAL A 23 14.69 7.85 -9.36
C VAL A 23 15.06 7.77 -10.85
N GLU A 24 15.62 8.85 -11.38
CA GLU A 24 16.09 8.98 -12.75
C GLU A 24 17.28 8.06 -13.10
N ASN A 25 18.05 7.62 -12.09
CA ASN A 25 19.25 6.81 -12.28
C ASN A 25 19.04 5.31 -12.02
N ILE A 26 17.87 4.90 -11.48
CA ILE A 26 17.56 3.50 -11.17
C ILE A 26 17.77 2.60 -12.39
N GLY A 27 17.20 2.97 -13.54
CA GLY A 27 17.26 2.15 -14.75
C GLY A 27 18.68 1.87 -15.21
N LYS A 28 19.56 2.87 -15.15
CA LYS A 28 20.97 2.76 -15.56
C LYS A 28 21.80 1.88 -14.62
N LYS A 29 21.47 1.89 -13.32
CA LYS A 29 22.17 1.13 -12.28
C LYS A 29 21.62 -0.29 -12.09
N LEU A 30 20.37 -0.53 -12.48
CA LEU A 30 19.71 -1.83 -12.32
C LEU A 30 19.73 -2.68 -13.60
N VAL A 31 19.56 -2.05 -14.77
CA VAL A 31 19.46 -2.74 -16.06
C VAL A 31 20.64 -2.34 -16.95
N ASN A 32 21.30 -3.32 -17.56
CA ASN A 32 22.48 -3.11 -18.42
C ASN A 32 23.62 -2.30 -17.75
N SER A 33 23.71 -2.37 -16.42
CA SER A 33 24.81 -1.77 -15.66
C SER A 33 26.11 -2.55 -15.86
N LYS A 34 27.21 -1.83 -16.10
CA LYS A 34 28.56 -2.44 -16.15
C LYS A 34 29.07 -2.87 -14.77
N GLU A 35 28.50 -2.31 -13.71
CA GLU A 35 28.87 -2.58 -12.31
C GLU A 35 28.08 -3.76 -11.72
N GLY A 36 27.12 -4.33 -12.47
CA GLY A 36 26.22 -5.38 -12.00
C GLY A 36 25.03 -4.84 -11.19
N PRO A 37 24.09 -5.72 -10.78
CA PRO A 37 22.96 -5.35 -9.93
C PRO A 37 23.41 -4.92 -8.53
N PRO A 38 22.70 -3.98 -7.88
CA PRO A 38 22.99 -3.58 -6.50
C PRO A 38 22.86 -4.77 -5.56
N THR A 39 23.88 -5.00 -4.74
CA THR A 39 23.84 -5.98 -3.65
C THR A 39 23.34 -5.31 -2.37
N PHE A 40 22.30 -5.87 -1.78
CA PHE A 40 21.76 -5.38 -0.51
C PHE A 40 22.27 -6.23 0.64
N GLU A 41 22.78 -5.58 1.68
CA GLU A 41 23.04 -6.27 2.93
C GLU A 41 21.72 -6.62 3.62
N LYS A 42 21.72 -7.76 4.33
CA LYS A 42 20.55 -8.20 5.08
C LYS A 42 20.25 -7.15 6.17
N PRO A 43 19.06 -6.52 6.17
CA PRO A 43 18.72 -5.54 7.19
C PRO A 43 18.70 -6.17 8.58
N ALA A 44 19.15 -5.40 9.58
CA ALA A 44 19.01 -5.76 10.98
C ALA A 44 17.53 -5.81 11.36
N MET A 45 17.04 -7.01 11.69
CA MET A 45 15.68 -7.24 12.18
C MET A 45 15.67 -7.14 13.72
N THR A 46 15.92 -5.94 14.25
CA THR A 46 15.82 -5.69 15.69
C THR A 46 14.35 -5.78 16.12
N LEU A 47 14.12 -6.14 17.40
CA LEU A 47 12.77 -6.26 17.94
C LEU A 47 12.00 -4.93 17.83
N GLU A 48 12.67 -3.81 18.08
CA GLU A 48 12.11 -2.46 17.97
C GLU A 48 11.59 -2.18 16.55
N LYS A 49 12.41 -2.42 15.52
CA LYS A 49 12.05 -2.23 14.11
C LYS A 49 10.86 -3.13 13.72
N LEU A 50 10.83 -4.38 14.23
CA LEU A 50 9.72 -5.30 13.98
C LEU A 50 8.42 -4.87 14.67
N LEU A 51 8.48 -4.30 15.87
CA LEU A 51 7.30 -3.78 16.57
C LEU A 51 6.76 -2.53 15.88
N GLU A 52 7.64 -1.60 15.47
CA GLU A 52 7.27 -0.39 14.75
C GLU A 52 6.50 -0.71 13.46
N TYR A 53 7.10 -1.50 12.55
CA TYR A 53 6.41 -1.89 11.32
C TYR A 53 5.20 -2.80 11.57
N GLY A 54 5.22 -3.58 12.66
CA GLY A 54 4.08 -4.41 13.06
C GLY A 54 2.86 -3.56 13.37
N ASN A 55 3.03 -2.52 14.19
CA ASN A 55 1.98 -1.57 14.52
C ASN A 55 1.51 -0.79 13.29
N MET A 56 2.44 -0.35 12.44
CA MET A 56 2.11 0.32 11.18
C MET A 56 1.25 -0.57 10.26
N LEU A 57 1.59 -1.86 10.12
CA LEU A 57 0.82 -2.81 9.31
C LEU A 57 -0.58 -3.10 9.89
N VAL A 58 -0.74 -3.07 11.21
CA VAL A 58 -2.05 -3.22 11.84
C VAL A 58 -2.91 -1.98 11.56
N GLN A 59 -2.33 -0.78 11.71
CA GLN A 59 -3.02 0.47 11.41
C GLN A 59 -3.43 0.55 9.93
N GLU A 60 -2.57 0.12 9.01
CA GLU A 60 -2.88 0.04 7.57
C GLU A 60 -4.07 -0.89 7.32
N GLN A 61 -4.12 -2.06 7.98
CA GLN A 61 -5.26 -2.98 7.90
C GLN A 61 -6.56 -2.37 8.45
N GLU A 62 -6.50 -1.64 9.56
CA GLU A 62 -7.67 -0.97 10.13
C GLU A 62 -8.19 0.13 9.21
N ASN A 63 -7.29 0.90 8.58
CA ASN A 63 -7.66 1.93 7.63
C ASN A 63 -8.35 1.35 6.39
N VAL A 64 -7.82 0.26 5.82
CA VAL A 64 -8.47 -0.43 4.69
C VAL A 64 -9.88 -0.88 5.06
N LYS A 65 -10.06 -1.48 6.24
CA LYS A 65 -11.40 -1.90 6.71
C LYS A 65 -12.34 -0.71 6.88
N ARG A 66 -11.86 0.42 7.41
CA ARG A 66 -12.66 1.64 7.58
C ARG A 66 -13.10 2.21 6.23
N VAL A 67 -12.18 2.28 5.26
CA VAL A 67 -12.49 2.76 3.89
C VAL A 67 -13.52 1.86 3.23
N GLN A 68 -13.32 0.53 3.27
CA GLN A 68 -14.29 -0.43 2.72
C GLN A 68 -15.68 -0.31 3.35
N LEU A 69 -15.74 -0.06 4.66
CA LEU A 69 -17.01 0.15 5.35
C LEU A 69 -17.69 1.44 4.89
N ALA A 70 -16.94 2.54 4.79
CA ALA A 70 -17.45 3.82 4.32
C ALA A 70 -17.97 3.73 2.88
N ASP A 71 -17.19 3.11 1.98
CA ASP A 71 -17.58 2.90 0.58
C ASP A 71 -18.88 2.09 0.47
N LYS A 72 -19.04 1.06 1.31
CA LYS A 72 -20.27 0.26 1.35
C LYS A 72 -21.48 1.11 1.75
N TYR A 73 -21.37 1.90 2.81
CA TYR A 73 -22.49 2.75 3.25
C TYR A 73 -22.83 3.86 2.24
N LEU A 74 -21.83 4.48 1.62
CA LEU A 74 -22.06 5.50 0.60
C LEU A 74 -22.69 4.92 -0.66
N ALA A 75 -22.25 3.73 -1.09
CA ALA A 75 -22.86 3.03 -2.22
C ALA A 75 -24.30 2.60 -1.92
N GLU A 76 -24.57 2.06 -0.72
CA GLU A 76 -25.92 1.68 -0.30
C GLU A 76 -26.86 2.90 -0.17
N ALA A 77 -26.36 4.02 0.36
CA ALA A 77 -27.13 5.27 0.42
C ALA A 77 -27.43 5.82 -0.99
N ALA A 78 -26.44 5.87 -1.88
CA ALA A 78 -26.63 6.33 -3.26
C ALA A 78 -27.58 5.41 -4.06
N LEU A 79 -27.54 4.09 -3.82
CA LEU A 79 -28.49 3.15 -4.40
C LEU A 79 -29.91 3.33 -3.84
N GLY A 80 -30.02 3.64 -2.54
CA GLY A 80 -31.29 3.97 -1.89
C GLY A 80 -31.93 5.22 -2.50
N ASP A 81 -31.16 6.31 -2.60
CA ASP A 81 -31.60 7.59 -3.16
C ASP A 81 -31.98 7.44 -4.65
N ALA A 82 -31.20 6.71 -5.44
CA ALA A 82 -31.49 6.46 -6.85
C ALA A 82 -32.78 5.62 -7.04
N ASN A 83 -33.04 4.67 -6.14
CA ASN A 83 -34.26 3.87 -6.17
C ASN A 83 -35.49 4.69 -5.75
N GLU A 84 -35.34 5.58 -4.76
CA GLU A 84 -36.41 6.50 -4.34
C GLU A 84 -36.75 7.50 -5.45
N ASP A 85 -35.76 8.06 -6.13
CA ASP A 85 -35.94 8.98 -7.27
C ASP A 85 -36.59 8.29 -8.49
N ALA A 86 -36.19 7.05 -8.80
CA ALA A 86 -36.83 6.24 -9.85
C ALA A 86 -38.31 5.92 -9.52
N ILE A 87 -38.64 5.67 -8.25
CA ILE A 87 -40.02 5.49 -7.79
C ILE A 87 -40.84 6.78 -7.91
N GLN A 88 -40.26 7.93 -7.54
CA GLN A 88 -40.94 9.23 -7.64
C GLN A 88 -41.16 9.70 -9.07
N THR A 89 -40.19 9.47 -9.97
CA THR A 89 -40.24 9.92 -11.36
C THR A 89 -40.96 8.93 -12.29
N GLY A 90 -41.20 7.70 -11.85
CA GLY A 90 -41.94 6.67 -12.61
C GLY A 90 -41.20 6.15 -13.84
N VAL A 91 -39.90 6.43 -13.97
CA VAL A 91 -39.05 5.98 -15.08
C VAL A 91 -38.34 4.70 -14.65
N PHE A 92 -38.93 3.55 -14.98
CA PHE A 92 -38.30 2.24 -14.84
C PHE A 92 -37.88 1.75 -16.24
N TYR A 93 -36.59 1.49 -16.43
CA TYR A 93 -36.04 0.88 -17.65
C TYR A 93 -35.97 -0.64 -17.53
#